data_AF-A0A8S2YNG0-F1
#
_entry.id   AF-A0A8S2YNG0-F1
#
_cell.length_a   1.000
_cell.length_b   1.000
_cell.length_c   1.000
_cell.angle_alpha   90.00
_cell.angle_beta   90.00
_cell.angle_gamma   90.00
#
_symmetry.space_group_name_H-M   'P 1'
#
loop_
_entity.id
_entity.type
_entity.pdbx_description
1 polymer ?
#
loop_
_entity_poly.entity_id
_entity_poly.type
_entity_poly.pdbx_seq_one_letter_code
_entity_poly.pdbx_strand_id
1 'polypeptide(L)'
;VDHPYFDSMESFEPAEVLLKRCEPLVPAPLEKTKYVFVHTVDEMKDMINHIENQQELAIDCEGHTYHSYEGITCLLQISSRTNDFIVDTLVLRRELHSLIDVCTNRKIVK
;
A
#
# COMPACT_ATOMS: atom_id res chain seq x y z
N VAL A 1 -15.30 -13.04 -16.25
CA VAL A 1 -14.24 -12.06 -16.54
C VAL A 1 -12.99 -12.61 -15.90
N ASP A 2 -11.94 -12.81 -16.68
CA ASP A 2 -10.68 -13.35 -16.17
C ASP A 2 -9.93 -12.27 -15.37
N HIS A 3 -9.18 -12.69 -14.34
CA HIS A 3 -8.47 -11.76 -13.48
C HIS A 3 -7.30 -11.10 -14.25
N PRO A 4 -7.18 -9.76 -14.29
CA PRO A 4 -6.23 -9.06 -15.16
C PRO A 4 -4.76 -9.40 -14.87
N TYR A 5 -4.44 -9.84 -13.65
CA TYR A 5 -3.09 -10.24 -13.25
C TYR A 5 -2.90 -11.75 -13.08
N PHE A 6 -3.81 -12.59 -13.59
CA PHE A 6 -3.78 -14.04 -13.37
C PHE A 6 -2.41 -14.65 -13.71
N ASP A 7 -1.95 -14.50 -14.96
CA ASP A 7 -0.67 -15.07 -15.42
C ASP A 7 0.54 -14.53 -14.64
N SER A 8 0.50 -13.25 -14.25
CA SER A 8 1.58 -12.60 -13.48
C SER A 8 1.68 -13.16 -12.07
N MET A 9 0.53 -13.47 -11.44
CA MET A 9 0.46 -14.09 -10.11
C MET A 9 0.84 -15.57 -10.18
N GLU A 10 0.35 -16.30 -11.18
CA GLU A 10 0.65 -17.73 -11.34
C GLU A 10 2.15 -17.99 -11.56
N SER A 11 2.81 -17.12 -12.32
CA SER A 11 4.25 -17.19 -12.56
C SER A 11 5.11 -16.50 -11.50
N PHE A 12 4.53 -16.05 -10.38
CA PHE A 12 5.26 -15.31 -9.34
C PHE A 12 6.07 -16.24 -8.45
N GLU A 13 7.34 -15.90 -8.31
CA GLU A 13 8.28 -16.53 -7.39
C GLU A 13 8.91 -15.43 -6.52
N PRO A 14 8.92 -15.58 -5.18
CA PRO A 14 9.55 -14.61 -4.31
C PRO A 14 11.07 -14.60 -4.51
N ALA A 15 11.70 -13.44 -4.32
CA ALA A 15 13.16 -13.34 -4.37
C ALA A 15 13.78 -14.24 -3.28
N GLU A 16 14.85 -14.96 -3.62
CA GLU A 16 15.49 -15.95 -2.73
C GLU A 16 15.92 -15.36 -1.37
N VAL A 17 16.22 -14.06 -1.32
CA VAL A 17 16.53 -13.33 -0.07
C VAL A 17 15.37 -13.33 0.93
N LEU A 18 14.12 -13.30 0.47
CA LEU A 18 12.91 -13.31 1.30
C LEU A 18 12.67 -14.68 1.95
N LEU A 19 13.23 -15.75 1.37
CA LEU A 19 13.10 -17.11 1.86
C LEU A 19 14.17 -17.46 2.90
N LYS A 20 15.18 -16.60 3.08
CA LYS A 20 16.26 -16.79 4.04
C LYS A 20 15.85 -16.19 5.38
N ARG A 21 16.26 -16.84 6.47
CA ARG A 21 16.10 -16.30 7.82
C ARG A 21 16.82 -14.95 7.91
N CYS A 22 16.14 -13.95 8.43
CA CYS A 22 16.70 -12.64 8.75
C CYS A 22 16.41 -12.30 10.22
N GLU A 23 17.14 -11.32 10.75
CA GLU A 23 16.81 -10.72 12.04
C GLU A 23 15.64 -9.73 11.85
N PRO A 24 14.53 -9.86 12.62
CA PRO A 24 13.41 -8.95 12.49
C PRO A 24 13.81 -7.51 12.80
N LEU A 25 13.47 -6.60 11.89
CA LEU A 25 13.64 -5.17 12.13
C LEU A 25 12.50 -4.66 13.00
N VAL A 26 12.83 -4.17 14.20
CA VAL A 26 11.86 -3.57 15.12
C VAL A 26 11.35 -2.24 14.53
N PRO A 27 10.03 -2.00 14.50
CA PRO A 27 9.47 -0.72 14.08
C PRO A 27 10.00 0.45 14.92
N ALA A 28 10.13 1.62 14.29
CA ALA A 28 10.45 2.83 15.03
C ALA A 28 9.30 3.20 15.98
N PRO A 29 9.60 3.86 17.12
CA PRO A 29 8.56 4.45 17.96
C PRO A 29 7.69 5.43 17.16
N LEU A 30 6.41 5.53 17.52
CA LEU A 30 5.46 6.40 16.81
C LEU A 30 5.92 7.86 16.79
N GLU A 31 6.58 8.33 17.85
CA GLU A 31 7.09 9.70 17.96
C GLU A 31 8.21 10.00 16.95
N LYS A 32 8.86 8.96 16.42
CA LYS A 32 9.94 9.07 15.42
C LYS A 32 9.47 8.68 14.01
N THR A 33 8.24 8.20 13.88
CA THR A 33 7.69 7.75 12.60
C THR A 33 6.93 8.90 11.96
N LYS A 34 7.25 9.22 10.70
CA LYS A 34 6.60 10.34 10.03
C LYS A 34 5.17 9.96 9.66
N TYR A 35 4.21 10.62 10.28
CA TYR A 35 2.79 10.52 9.92
C TYR A 35 2.46 11.48 8.77
N VAL A 36 1.71 10.99 7.77
CA VAL A 36 1.22 11.79 6.64
C VAL A 36 -0.25 11.47 6.39
N PHE A 37 -1.11 12.49 6.44
CA PHE A 37 -2.48 12.37 5.98
C PHE A 37 -2.54 12.80 4.51
N VAL A 38 -3.12 11.96 3.66
CA VAL A 38 -3.13 12.12 2.21
C VAL A 38 -4.57 12.28 1.75
N HIS A 39 -4.96 13.49 1.38
CA HIS A 39 -6.32 13.81 0.94
C HIS A 39 -6.38 14.66 -0.33
N THR A 40 -5.22 14.97 -0.92
CA THR A 40 -5.10 15.63 -2.22
C THR A 40 -4.28 14.79 -3.20
N VAL A 41 -4.46 15.08 -4.50
CA VAL A 41 -3.75 14.36 -5.56
C VAL A 41 -2.24 14.59 -5.50
N ASP A 42 -1.79 15.80 -5.14
CA ASP A 42 -0.36 16.10 -5.06
C ASP A 42 0.30 15.42 -3.85
N GLU A 43 -0.36 15.38 -2.69
CA GLU A 43 0.10 14.56 -1.55
C GLU A 43 0.16 13.08 -1.91
N MET A 44 -0.79 12.58 -2.70
CA MET A 44 -0.79 11.18 -3.16
C MET A 44 0.39 10.91 -4.10
N LYS A 45 0.75 11.84 -4.99
CA LYS A 45 1.95 11.71 -5.83
C LYS A 45 3.22 11.68 -4.98
N ASP A 46 3.33 12.55 -3.98
CA ASP A 46 4.49 12.57 -3.08
C ASP A 46 4.60 11.28 -2.27
N MET A 47 3.48 10.74 -1.80
CA MET A 47 3.41 9.42 -1.17
C MET A 47 3.87 8.32 -2.14
N ILE A 48 3.34 8.29 -3.37
CA ILE A 48 3.69 7.29 -4.39
C ILE A 48 5.20 7.31 -4.67
N ASN A 49 5.77 8.50 -4.91
CA ASN A 49 7.19 8.68 -5.12
C ASN A 49 8.04 8.13 -3.95
N HIS A 50 7.55 8.23 -2.70
CA HIS A 50 8.21 7.64 -1.53
C HIS A 50 8.12 6.12 -1.51
N ILE A 51 6.91 5.56 -1.70
CA ILE A 51 6.66 4.12 -1.55
C ILE A 51 7.20 3.27 -2.71
N GLU A 52 7.32 3.84 -3.92
CA GLU A 52 7.93 3.18 -5.09
C GLU A 52 9.40 2.80 -4.87
N ASN A 53 10.08 3.49 -3.96
CA ASN A 53 11.49 3.28 -3.65
C ASN A 53 11.71 2.36 -2.44
N GLN A 54 10.67 1.71 -1.92
CA GLN A 54 10.75 0.81 -0.77
C GLN A 54 10.88 -0.65 -1.21
N GLN A 55 11.46 -1.49 -0.35
CA GLN A 55 11.57 -2.94 -0.57
C GLN A 55 10.31 -3.69 -0.12
N GLU A 56 9.66 -3.18 0.93
CA GLU A 56 8.42 -3.71 1.46
C GLU A 56 7.52 -2.59 1.99
N LEU A 57 6.22 -2.84 1.94
CA LEU A 57 5.18 -1.98 2.46
C LEU A 57 4.20 -2.84 3.25
N ALA A 58 3.57 -2.27 4.27
CA ALA A 58 2.37 -2.84 4.87
C ALA A 58 1.15 -2.05 4.38
N ILE A 59 0.07 -2.74 4.02
CA ILE A 59 -1.15 -2.13 3.48
C ILE A 59 -2.37 -2.69 4.22
N ASP A 60 -3.26 -1.82 4.67
CA ASP A 60 -4.54 -2.18 5.28
C ASP A 60 -5.67 -1.24 4.84
N CYS A 61 -6.92 -1.69 4.91
CA CYS A 61 -8.09 -0.94 4.45
C CYS A 61 -9.22 -0.96 5.48
N GLU A 62 -9.89 0.18 5.67
CA GLU A 62 -11.13 0.26 6.45
C GLU A 62 -12.36 0.27 5.55
N GLY A 63 -13.27 -0.69 5.77
CA GLY A 63 -14.51 -0.83 5.02
C GLY A 63 -15.74 -0.36 5.81
N HIS A 64 -16.70 0.27 5.12
CA HIS A 64 -18.02 0.61 5.65
C HIS A 64 -19.14 -0.04 4.85
N THR A 65 -20.05 -0.74 5.53
CA THR A 65 -21.14 -1.51 4.91
C THR A 65 -22.54 -1.14 5.38
N TYR A 66 -22.69 -0.39 6.49
CA TYR A 66 -24.02 -0.11 7.05
C TYR A 66 -24.89 0.80 6.16
N HIS A 67 -24.28 1.79 5.51
CA HIS A 67 -24.93 2.70 4.56
C HIS A 67 -24.42 2.55 3.12
N SER A 68 -23.89 1.38 2.76
CA SER A 68 -23.47 1.07 1.38
C SER A 68 -23.85 -0.37 1.02
N TYR A 69 -24.58 -0.55 -0.09
CA TYR A 69 -25.02 -1.87 -0.54
C TYR A 69 -23.85 -2.82 -0.87
N GLU A 70 -22.85 -2.33 -1.61
CA GLU A 70 -21.66 -3.12 -1.98
C GLU A 70 -20.49 -2.93 -1.00
N GLY A 71 -20.69 -2.14 0.06
CA GLY A 71 -19.61 -1.61 0.88
C GLY A 71 -18.84 -0.49 0.18
N ILE A 72 -18.07 0.27 0.96
CA ILE A 72 -17.11 1.25 0.45
C ILE A 72 -15.85 1.18 1.30
N THR A 73 -14.69 1.28 0.67
CA THR A 73 -13.43 1.54 1.38
C THR A 73 -13.39 3.02 1.75
N CYS A 74 -13.25 3.31 3.04
CA CYS A 74 -13.26 4.66 3.62
C CYS A 74 -11.86 5.17 3.97
N LEU A 75 -10.93 4.26 4.22
CA LEU A 75 -9.56 4.59 4.55
C LEU A 75 -8.62 3.52 4.00
N LEU A 76 -7.42 3.97 3.64
CA LEU A 76 -6.31 3.10 3.25
C LEU A 76 -5.10 3.51 4.10
N GLN A 77 -4.49 2.54 4.75
CA GLN A 77 -3.31 2.71 5.57
C GLN A 77 -2.12 2.07 4.84
N ILE A 78 -1.03 2.83 4.69
CA ILE A 78 0.22 2.32 4.10
C ILE A 78 1.36 2.66 5.04
N SER A 79 2.18 1.68 5.40
CA SER A 79 3.40 1.90 6.17
C SER A 79 4.62 1.45 5.38
N SER A 80 5.62 2.33 5.36
CA SER A 80 7.00 2.01 5.02
C SER A 80 7.81 1.85 6.31
N ARG A 81 9.12 1.60 6.21
CA ARG A 81 9.98 1.53 7.41
C ARG A 81 10.13 2.85 8.15
N THR A 82 9.82 3.98 7.52
CA THR A 82 10.06 5.32 8.07
C THR A 82 8.81 6.21 8.17
N ASN A 83 7.75 5.86 7.44
CA ASN A 83 6.56 6.70 7.32
C ASN A 83 5.28 5.86 7.38
N ASP A 84 4.27 6.41 8.04
CA ASP A 84 2.89 5.94 8.03
C ASP A 84 2.02 6.93 7.27
N PHE A 85 1.22 6.41 6.34
CA PHE A 85 0.31 7.17 5.50
C PHE A 85 -1.12 6.77 5.79
N ILE A 86 -1.98 7.75 6.03
CA ILE A 86 -3.43 7.59 6.10
C ILE A 86 -4.04 8.28 4.90
N VAL A 87 -4.64 7.51 4.01
CA VAL A 87 -5.16 7.98 2.73
C VAL A 87 -6.68 8.04 2.78
N ASP A 88 -7.24 9.21 2.49
CA ASP A 88 -8.68 9.41 2.34
C ASP A 88 -9.15 8.83 1.00
N THR A 89 -9.68 7.60 1.05
CA THR A 89 -10.15 6.88 -0.14
C THR A 89 -11.51 7.37 -0.64
N LEU A 90 -12.24 8.18 0.15
CA LEU A 90 -13.50 8.77 -0.28
C LEU A 90 -13.22 9.95 -1.20
N VAL A 91 -12.30 10.83 -0.81
CA VAL A 91 -11.89 11.99 -1.60
C VAL A 91 -11.07 11.56 -2.83
N LEU A 92 -10.13 10.62 -2.65
CA LEU A 92 -9.20 10.19 -3.70
C LEU A 92 -9.68 8.99 -4.51
N ARG A 93 -10.94 8.57 -4.36
CA ARG A 93 -11.48 7.32 -4.94
C ARG A 93 -11.11 7.09 -6.40
N ARG A 94 -11.19 8.14 -7.21
CA ARG A 94 -10.93 8.07 -8.66
C ARG A 94 -9.44 7.97 -8.99
N GLU A 95 -8.57 8.41 -8.10
CA GLU A 95 -7.13 8.52 -8.35
C GLU A 95 -6.32 7.34 -7.79
N LEU A 96 -6.92 6.54 -6.88
CA LEU A 96 -6.27 5.37 -6.27
C LEU A 96 -5.74 4.33 -7.27
N HIS A 97 -6.25 4.32 -8.51
CA HIS A 97 -5.70 3.48 -9.58
C HIS A 97 -4.20 3.76 -9.85
N SER A 98 -3.70 4.95 -9.49
CA SER A 98 -2.27 5.29 -9.59
C SER A 98 -1.38 4.41 -8.69
N LEU A 99 -1.95 3.72 -7.70
CA LEU A 99 -1.21 2.78 -6.85
C LEU A 99 -0.98 1.42 -7.52
N ILE A 100 -1.59 1.16 -8.68
CA ILE A 100 -1.46 -0.13 -9.39
C ILE A 100 0.01 -0.47 -9.65
N ASP A 101 0.83 0.50 -10.07
CA ASP A 101 2.24 0.25 -10.40
C ASP A 101 3.01 -0.25 -9.17
N VAL A 102 2.79 0.33 -8.00
CA VAL A 102 3.38 -0.11 -6.72
C VAL A 102 2.82 -1.48 -6.30
N CYS A 103 1.49 -1.63 -6.31
CA CYS A 103 0.82 -2.85 -5.84
C CYS A 103 1.14 -4.06 -6.72
N THR A 104 1.45 -3.86 -8.01
CA THR A 104 1.79 -4.93 -8.95
C THR A 104 3.29 -5.09 -9.16
N ASN A 105 4.12 -4.18 -8.65
CA ASN A 105 5.58 -4.31 -8.72
C ASN A 105 6.07 -5.52 -7.91
N ARG A 106 6.55 -6.55 -8.60
CA ARG A 106 7.06 -7.81 -8.03
C ARG A 106 8.27 -7.66 -7.11
N LYS A 107 8.98 -6.53 -7.18
CA LYS A 107 10.16 -6.26 -6.34
C LYS A 107 9.81 -5.66 -4.98
N ILE A 108 8.59 -5.15 -4.84
CA ILE A 108 8.08 -4.58 -3.59
C ILE A 108 7.18 -5.63 -2.96
N VAL A 109 7.50 -6.05 -1.74
CA VAL A 109 6.60 -6.88 -0.94
C VAL A 109 5.47 -6.00 -0.39
N LYS A 110 4.23 -6.47 -0.48
CA LYS A 110 3.07 -5.81 0.12
C LYS A 110 2.43 -6.78 1.11
#